data_AF-A0A9P4LEU6-F1
#
_entry.id   AF-A0A9P4LEU6-F1
#
_cell.length_a   1.000
_cell.length_b   1.000
_cell.length_c   1.000
_cell.angle_alpha   90.00
_cell.angle_beta   90.00
_cell.angle_gamma   90.00
#
_symmetry.space_group_name_H-M   'P 1'
#
loop_
_entity.id
_entity.type
_entity.pdbx_description
1 polymer ?
#
loop_
_entity_poly.entity_id
_entity_poly.type
_entity_poly.pdbx_seq_one_letter_code
_entity_poly.pdbx_strand_id
1 'polypeptide(L)'
;MRTFTPHVPNHQLGLGNGINDVAIHRSQSVQYGWEWYEMGFVASWKPPGPLTLICFDLPTRSQSKIQSMIDSHTIDVSNLYPTFLLVADELLRLYDESVWSIRNHISQWEAVSGAV
;
A
#
# COMPACT_ATOMS: atom_id res chain seq x y z
N MET A 1 -8.99 31.72 10.26
CA MET A 1 -7.76 30.96 9.99
C MET A 1 -7.99 29.52 10.45
N ARG A 2 -8.22 28.57 9.53
CA ARG A 2 -8.39 27.15 9.86
C ARG A 2 -7.03 26.48 9.75
N THR A 3 -6.52 25.97 10.86
CA THR A 3 -5.23 25.26 10.90
C THR A 3 -5.47 23.79 10.58
N PHE A 4 -4.96 23.32 9.45
CA PHE A 4 -5.04 21.90 9.08
C PHE A 4 -3.83 21.17 9.66
N THR A 5 -4.08 20.22 10.55
CA THR A 5 -3.03 19.34 11.07
C THR A 5 -2.74 18.24 10.05
N PRO A 6 -1.50 18.13 9.53
CA PRO A 6 -1.10 17.03 8.66
C PRO A 6 -1.29 15.70 9.37
N HIS A 7 -1.79 14.68 8.67
CA HIS A 7 -1.73 13.33 9.19
C HIS A 7 -0.26 12.86 9.19
N VAL A 8 0.23 12.42 10.34
CA VAL A 8 1.53 11.75 10.49
C VAL A 8 1.22 10.27 10.71
N PRO A 9 1.55 9.37 9.77
CA PRO A 9 1.34 7.95 9.97
C PRO A 9 2.13 7.47 11.20
N ASN A 10 1.45 6.79 12.13
CA ASN A 10 2.08 6.25 13.34
C ASN A 10 3.19 5.21 13.07
N HIS A 11 3.36 4.78 11.82
CA HIS A 11 4.36 3.80 11.41
C HIS A 11 5.68 4.40 10.89
N GLN A 12 5.86 5.73 10.95
CA GLN A 12 7.06 6.42 10.44
C GLN A 12 8.26 6.47 11.41
N LEU A 13 8.28 5.66 12.48
CA LEU A 13 9.48 5.48 13.29
C LEU A 13 10.52 4.60 12.55
N GLY A 14 11.16 5.19 11.55
CA GLY A 14 12.39 4.69 10.93
C GLY A 14 12.26 4.25 9.48
N LEU A 15 12.26 5.19 8.52
CA LEU A 15 12.98 5.01 7.26
C LEU A 15 13.05 6.34 6.49
N GLY A 16 14.14 7.07 6.65
CA GLY A 16 14.56 8.07 5.67
C GLY A 16 15.30 7.35 4.55
N ASN A 17 14.65 7.15 3.40
CA ASN A 17 15.31 7.19 2.09
C ASN A 17 14.23 7.15 1.01
N GLY A 18 14.32 8.04 0.01
CA GLY A 18 13.40 8.09 -1.12
C GLY A 18 13.33 6.73 -1.81
N ILE A 19 12.14 6.12 -1.78
CA ILE A 19 11.87 4.87 -2.48
C ILE A 19 11.54 5.27 -3.93
N ASN A 20 12.40 4.86 -4.85
CA ASN A 20 12.10 4.87 -6.27
C ASN A 20 11.01 3.81 -6.52
N ASP A 21 9.74 4.18 -6.28
CA ASP A 21 8.60 3.42 -6.82
C ASP A 21 8.71 3.54 -8.34
N VAL A 22 9.15 2.45 -8.97
CA VAL A 22 9.14 2.33 -10.43
C VAL A 22 7.68 2.34 -10.85
N ALA A 23 7.24 3.39 -11.54
CA ALA A 23 5.89 3.52 -12.06
C ALA A 23 5.52 2.25 -12.86
N ILE A 24 4.52 1.52 -12.38
CA ILE A 24 4.10 0.22 -12.91
C ILE A 24 3.07 0.41 -14.04
N HIS A 25 2.46 1.59 -14.15
CA HIS A 25 1.33 1.84 -15.07
C HIS A 25 1.64 2.75 -16.28
N ARG A 26 0.80 2.65 -17.32
CA ARG A 26 0.90 3.46 -18.56
C ARG A 26 0.92 4.94 -18.22
N SER A 27 1.73 5.69 -18.98
CA SER A 27 2.02 7.14 -18.89
C SER A 27 0.83 8.12 -18.78
N GLN A 28 -0.42 7.65 -18.85
CA GLN A 28 -1.62 8.50 -18.79
C GLN A 28 -2.05 8.86 -17.36
N SER A 29 -1.79 8.02 -16.36
CA SER A 29 -2.14 8.29 -14.95
C SER A 29 -1.27 9.40 -14.35
N VAL A 30 0.03 9.36 -14.63
CA VAL A 30 1.01 10.38 -14.20
C VAL A 30 0.63 11.79 -14.69
N GLN A 31 -0.06 11.89 -15.82
CA GLN A 31 -0.43 13.17 -16.44
C GLN A 31 -1.42 13.99 -15.58
N TYR A 32 -2.16 13.35 -14.68
CA TYR A 32 -3.09 14.02 -13.76
C TYR A 32 -2.59 14.08 -12.31
N GLY A 33 -1.34 13.65 -12.05
CA GLY A 33 -0.71 13.77 -10.73
C GLY A 33 -1.05 12.64 -9.74
N TRP A 34 -1.67 11.56 -10.19
CA TRP A 34 -1.94 10.37 -9.37
C TRP A 34 -1.77 9.07 -10.17
N GLU A 35 -1.14 8.08 -9.55
CA GLU A 35 -1.01 6.73 -10.09
C GLU A 35 -1.87 5.77 -9.24
N TRP A 36 -2.74 5.01 -9.91
CA TRP A 36 -3.53 3.98 -9.28
C TRP A 36 -2.82 2.64 -9.41
N TYR A 37 -2.68 1.93 -8.30
CA TYR A 37 -2.20 0.55 -8.33
C TYR A 37 -3.30 -0.41 -8.77
N GLU A 38 -3.03 -1.21 -9.80
CA GLU A 38 -3.90 -2.31 -10.22
C GLU A 38 -3.29 -3.65 -9.77
N MET A 39 -3.44 -3.97 -8.48
CA MET A 39 -2.85 -5.18 -7.88
C MET A 39 -3.74 -6.41 -8.10
N GLY A 40 -3.12 -7.53 -8.48
CA GLY A 40 -3.79 -8.83 -8.63
C GLY A 40 -3.30 -9.86 -7.60
N PHE A 41 -4.23 -10.64 -7.03
CA PHE A 41 -3.90 -11.71 -6.09
C PHE A 41 -4.60 -13.00 -6.48
N VAL A 42 -3.83 -14.07 -6.64
CA VAL A 42 -4.34 -15.41 -6.97
C VAL A 42 -3.78 -16.40 -5.96
N ALA A 43 -4.65 -17.11 -5.26
CA ALA A 43 -4.25 -18.21 -4.39
C ALA A 43 -4.65 -19.56 -4.99
N SER A 44 -3.73 -20.52 -4.93
CA SER A 44 -3.99 -21.93 -5.21
C SER A 44 -3.73 -22.74 -3.94
N TRP A 45 -4.68 -23.61 -3.63
CA TRP A 45 -4.63 -24.45 -2.44
C TRP A 45 -5.22 -25.81 -2.71
N LYS A 46 -4.47 -26.84 -2.35
CA LYS A 46 -4.91 -28.23 -2.49
C LYS A 46 -4.43 -29.04 -1.30
N PRO A 47 -5.21 -29.17 -0.20
CA PRO A 47 -4.83 -29.98 0.95
C PRO A 47 -4.56 -31.45 0.58
N PRO A 48 -3.56 -32.12 1.19
CA PRO A 48 -2.56 -31.64 2.16
C PRO A 48 -1.32 -30.95 1.54
N GLY A 49 -1.43 -30.47 0.30
CA GLY A 49 -0.37 -29.85 -0.48
C GLY A 49 -0.12 -28.37 -0.20
N PRO A 50 0.81 -27.75 -0.95
CA PRO A 50 1.28 -26.40 -0.69
C PRO A 50 0.21 -25.34 -0.99
N LEU A 51 0.23 -24.26 -0.21
CA LEU A 51 -0.42 -23.00 -0.54
C LEU A 51 0.52 -22.19 -1.45
N THR A 52 0.02 -21.78 -2.61
CA THR A 52 0.71 -20.83 -3.50
C THR A 52 -0.08 -19.54 -3.58
N LEU A 53 0.53 -18.41 -3.23
CA LEU A 53 -0.01 -17.07 -3.45
C LEU A 53 0.81 -16.38 -4.54
N ILE A 54 0.13 -15.95 -5.60
CA ILE A 54 0.71 -15.19 -6.71
C ILE A 54 0.19 -13.77 -6.63
N CYS A 55 1.11 -12.82 -6.67
CA CYS A 55 0.88 -11.39 -6.53
C CYS A 55 1.34 -10.68 -7.82
N PHE A 56 0.46 -9.92 -8.46
CA PHE A 56 0.74 -9.17 -9.69
C PHE A 56 0.75 -7.67 -9.40
N ASP A 57 1.71 -6.96 -10.00
CA ASP A 57 1.78 -5.50 -10.01
C ASP A 57 1.80 -4.87 -8.60
N LEU A 58 2.42 -5.56 -7.63
CA LEU A 58 2.60 -5.03 -6.27
C LEU A 58 3.71 -3.99 -6.21
N PRO A 59 3.50 -2.87 -5.49
CA PRO A 59 4.57 -1.96 -5.14
C PRO A 59 5.69 -2.67 -4.37
N THR A 60 6.95 -2.29 -4.59
CA THR A 60 8.11 -2.96 -3.98
C THR A 60 8.02 -3.00 -2.45
N ARG A 61 7.56 -1.90 -1.84
CA ARG A 61 7.38 -1.82 -0.39
C ARG A 61 6.38 -2.86 0.13
N SER A 62 5.28 -3.06 -0.59
CA SER A 62 4.22 -3.99 -0.21
C SER A 62 4.61 -5.44 -0.45
N GLN A 63 5.38 -5.70 -1.51
CA GLN A 63 5.99 -7.02 -1.72
C GLN A 63 6.87 -7.43 -0.53
N SER A 64 7.83 -6.59 -0.13
CA SER A 64 8.72 -6.90 0.99
C SER A 64 7.94 -7.09 2.30
N LYS A 65 6.91 -6.26 2.53
CA LYS A 65 6.10 -6.34 3.75
C LYS A 65 5.27 -7.63 3.80
N ILE A 66 4.54 -7.96 2.73
CA ILE A 66 3.76 -9.20 2.63
C ILE A 66 4.66 -10.42 2.78
N GLN A 67 5.83 -10.43 2.12
CA GLN A 67 6.79 -11.52 2.26
C GLN A 67 7.25 -11.68 3.72
N SER A 68 7.62 -10.59 4.39
CA SER A 68 8.03 -10.66 5.80
C SER A 68 6.92 -11.12 6.75
N MET A 69 5.66 -10.77 6.46
CA MET A 69 4.51 -11.22 7.25
C MET A 69 4.26 -12.72 7.07
N ILE A 70 4.39 -13.21 5.83
CA ILE A 70 4.29 -14.64 5.49
C ILE A 70 5.43 -15.43 6.16
N ASP A 71 6.66 -14.95 6.10
CA ASP A 71 7.84 -15.64 6.66
C ASP A 71 7.83 -15.68 8.19
N SER A 72 7.22 -14.69 8.84
CA SER A 72 7.14 -14.58 10.31
C SER A 72 5.96 -15.31 10.94
N HIS A 73 4.91 -15.62 10.17
CA HIS A 73 3.73 -16.31 10.68
C HIS A 73 3.81 -17.80 10.40
N THR A 74 3.43 -18.61 11.38
CA THR A 74 3.14 -20.03 11.14
C THR A 74 1.84 -20.11 10.33
N ILE A 75 1.96 -20.20 9.01
CA ILE A 75 0.78 -20.32 8.15
C ILE A 75 0.19 -21.71 8.35
N ASP A 76 -1.02 -21.75 8.92
CA ASP A 76 -1.82 -22.96 8.92
C ASP A 76 -2.22 -23.28 7.47
N VAL A 77 -1.50 -24.19 6.84
CA VAL A 77 -1.81 -24.69 5.49
C VAL A 77 -3.16 -25.41 5.41
N SER A 78 -3.86 -25.61 6.53
CA SER A 78 -5.24 -26.10 6.58
C SER A 78 -6.27 -24.99 6.35
N ASN A 79 -5.87 -23.71 6.36
CA ASN A 79 -6.76 -22.57 6.18
C ASN A 79 -6.08 -21.39 5.47
N LEU A 80 -6.64 -20.96 4.35
CA LEU A 80 -6.11 -19.81 3.58
C LEU A 80 -6.53 -18.45 4.10
N TYR A 81 -7.63 -18.38 4.84
CA TYR A 81 -8.22 -17.11 5.27
C TYR A 81 -7.22 -16.25 6.06
N PRO A 82 -6.40 -16.79 6.99
CA PRO A 82 -5.37 -16.01 7.66
C PRO A 82 -4.34 -15.38 6.71
N THR A 83 -3.97 -16.07 5.62
CA THR A 83 -3.01 -15.52 4.63
C THR A 83 -3.63 -14.33 3.89
N PHE A 84 -4.90 -14.41 3.53
CA PHE A 84 -5.62 -13.28 2.92
C PHE A 84 -5.79 -12.09 3.87
N LEU A 85 -5.88 -12.31 5.18
CA LEU A 85 -5.91 -11.22 6.15
C LEU A 85 -4.61 -10.42 6.14
N LEU A 86 -3.46 -11.07 5.98
CA LEU A 86 -2.16 -10.37 5.87
C LEU A 86 -2.09 -9.50 4.61
N VAL A 87 -2.61 -10.01 3.50
CA VAL A 87 -2.71 -9.24 2.25
C VAL A 87 -3.67 -8.06 2.43
N ALA A 88 -4.83 -8.29 3.04
CA ALA A 88 -5.83 -7.26 3.27
C ALA A 88 -5.32 -6.15 4.20
N ASP A 89 -4.55 -6.47 5.25
CA ASP A 89 -3.91 -5.49 6.13
C ASP A 89 -3.01 -4.54 5.35
N GLU A 90 -2.17 -5.08 4.46
CA GLU A 90 -1.28 -4.28 3.64
C GLU A 90 -2.05 -3.41 2.61
N LEU A 91 -3.13 -3.93 2.02
CA LEU A 91 -3.99 -3.17 1.12
C LEU A 91 -4.71 -2.03 1.83
N LEU A 92 -5.24 -2.28 3.04
CA LEU A 92 -5.88 -1.26 3.86
C LEU A 92 -4.88 -0.16 4.23
N ARG A 93 -3.65 -0.54 4.56
CA ARG A 93 -2.58 0.42 4.84
C ARG A 93 -2.24 1.28 3.63
N LEU A 94 -2.08 0.67 2.44
CA LEU A 94 -1.83 1.41 1.20
C LEU A 94 -2.98 2.38 0.89
N TYR A 95 -4.21 1.93 1.09
CA TYR A 95 -5.39 2.76 0.89
C TYR A 95 -5.42 3.96 1.84
N ASP A 96 -5.18 3.74 3.14
CA ASP A 96 -5.13 4.82 4.14
C ASP A 96 -4.06 5.87 3.77
N GLU A 97 -2.85 5.43 3.44
CA GLU A 97 -1.76 6.31 2.99
C GLU A 97 -2.15 7.09 1.73
N SER A 98 -2.84 6.46 0.77
CA SER A 98 -3.27 7.13 -0.47
C SER A 98 -4.28 8.24 -0.19
N VAL A 99 -5.28 7.98 0.66
CA VAL A 99 -6.30 8.96 1.04
C VAL A 99 -5.67 10.14 1.78
N TRP A 100 -4.76 9.87 2.72
CA TRP A 100 -4.08 10.93 3.45
C TRP A 100 -3.12 11.73 2.59
N SER A 101 -2.41 11.09 1.66
CA SER A 101 -1.52 11.76 0.71
C SER A 101 -2.29 12.78 -0.14
N ILE A 102 -3.42 12.37 -0.72
CA ILE A 102 -4.29 13.25 -1.52
C ILE A 102 -4.81 14.41 -0.66
N ARG A 103 -5.34 14.13 0.54
CA ARG A 103 -5.83 15.18 1.46
C ARG A 103 -4.74 16.19 1.80
N ASN A 104 -3.55 15.71 2.16
CA ASN A 104 -2.42 16.55 2.52
C ASN A 104 -1.98 17.42 1.34
N HIS A 105 -1.94 16.87 0.12
CA HIS A 105 -1.64 17.62 -1.10
C HIS A 105 -2.66 18.75 -1.34
N ILE A 106 -3.96 18.45 -1.27
CA ILE A 106 -5.02 19.46 -1.42
C ILE A 106 -4.90 20.53 -0.32
N SER A 107 -4.70 20.12 0.93
CA SER A 107 -4.60 21.04 2.07
C SER A 107 -3.40 21.99 1.93
N GLN A 108 -2.27 21.49 1.42
CA GLN A 108 -1.10 22.31 1.11
C GLN A 108 -1.38 23.31 -0.01
N TRP A 109 -2.05 22.86 -1.08
CA TRP A 109 -2.42 23.73 -2.19
C TRP A 109 -3.41 24.84 -1.78
N GLU A 110 -4.40 24.51 -0.96
CA GLU A 110 -5.36 25.48 -0.40
C GLU A 110 -4.67 26.49 0.52
N ALA A 111 -3.72 26.06 1.35
CA ALA A 111 -2.97 26.95 2.24
C ALA A 111 -2.12 27.98 1.45
N VAL A 112 -1.58 27.57 0.30
CA VAL A 112 -0.82 28.47 -0.60
C VAL A 112 -1.76 29.39 -1.38
N SER A 113 -2.91 28.89 -1.83
CA SER A 113 -3.86 29.62 -2.69
C SER A 113 -4.79 30.57 -1.92
N GLY A 114 -5.01 30.33 -0.62
CA GLY A 114 -5.85 31.14 0.26
C GLY A 114 -5.14 32.32 0.95
N ALA A 115 -3.91 32.65 0.55
CA ALA A 115 -3.10 33.74 1.12
C ALA A 115 -3.26 35.10 0.39
N VAL A 116 -4.42 35.34 -0.24
CA VAL A 116 -4.78 36.64 -0.86
C VAL A 116 -5.78 37.39 0.03
#